data_AF-A0A3P1BSU4-F1
#
_entry.id   AF-A0A3P1BSU4-F1
#
_cell.length_a   1.000
_cell.length_b   1.000
_cell.length_c   1.000
_cell.angle_alpha   90.00
_cell.angle_beta   90.00
_cell.angle_gamma   90.00
#
_symmetry.space_group_name_H-M   'P 1'
#
loop_
_entity.id
_entity.type
_entity.pdbx_description
1 polymer ?
#
loop_
_entity_poly.entity_id
_entity_poly.type
_entity_poly.pdbx_seq_one_letter_code
_entity_poly.pdbx_strand_id
1 'polypeptide(L)'
;MKSYKLFILSGLLALGGLLAGCEKKEDPFVDRVVAPVLVLVDGASDGGGQTAEPVVTSKITAPVIMTVKILELDKSGILNNKVGIDSIPVASLALKLTRRDGTAIADLKTDNTGKATLTKTWAELGITAPAVGSSVSLTWTGEYKGQAFARLSRVQGVN
;
A
#
# COMPACT_ATOMS: atom_id res chain seq x y z
N MET A 1 2.71 -26.75 67.14
CA MET A 1 1.78 -26.73 65.98
C MET A 1 1.85 -25.45 65.13
N LYS A 2 2.93 -24.64 65.17
CA LYS A 2 3.07 -23.43 64.32
C LYS A 2 3.96 -23.64 63.08
N SER A 3 4.76 -24.70 63.06
CA SER A 3 5.82 -24.92 62.07
C SER A 3 5.34 -25.53 60.75
N TYR A 4 4.24 -26.30 60.75
CA TYR A 4 3.74 -26.99 59.55
C TYR A 4 2.97 -26.07 58.59
N LYS A 5 2.43 -24.95 59.10
CA LYS A 5 1.72 -23.95 58.28
C LYS A 5 2.66 -23.20 57.34
N LEU A 6 3.92 -23.01 57.72
CA LEU A 6 4.93 -22.38 56.87
C LEU A 6 5.34 -23.28 55.69
N PHE A 7 5.41 -24.59 55.90
CA PHE A 7 5.77 -25.55 54.86
C PHE A 7 4.67 -25.72 53.80
N ILE A 8 3.40 -25.68 54.20
CA ILE A 8 2.26 -25.75 53.27
C ILE A 8 2.18 -24.49 52.40
N LEU A 9 2.49 -23.31 52.97
CA LEU A 9 2.49 -22.05 52.23
C LEU A 9 3.66 -21.96 51.22
N SER A 10 4.82 -22.55 51.56
CA SER A 10 5.97 -22.63 50.66
C SER A 10 5.79 -23.64 49.53
N GLY A 11 5.00 -24.71 49.73
CA GLY A 11 4.69 -25.71 48.71
C GLY A 11 3.72 -25.19 47.64
N LEU A 12 2.75 -24.36 48.02
CA LEU A 12 1.80 -23.76 47.08
C LEU A 12 2.45 -22.68 46.18
N LEU A 13 3.45 -21.96 46.68
CA LEU A 13 4.17 -20.96 45.87
C LEU A 13 5.05 -21.60 44.79
N ALA A 14 5.57 -22.82 45.04
CA ALA A 14 6.39 -23.55 44.09
C ALA A 14 5.57 -24.18 42.94
N LEU A 15 4.28 -24.51 43.16
CA LEU A 15 3.40 -25.03 42.10
C LEU A 15 2.86 -23.94 41.15
N GLY A 16 2.79 -22.67 41.58
CA GLY A 16 2.29 -21.57 40.76
C GLY A 16 3.23 -21.14 39.63
N GLY A 17 4.54 -21.38 39.76
CA GLY A 17 5.55 -20.95 38.78
C GLY A 17 5.65 -21.84 37.53
N LEU A 18 5.08 -23.04 37.54
CA LEU A 18 5.21 -24.02 36.45
C LEU A 18 4.16 -23.87 35.35
N LEU A 19 3.13 -23.02 35.55
CA LEU A 19 2.11 -22.74 34.53
C LEU A 19 2.36 -21.44 33.73
N ALA A 20 3.43 -20.70 34.04
CA ALA A 20 3.91 -19.58 33.23
C ALA A 20 4.86 -20.04 32.09
N GLY A 21 4.79 -21.33 31.73
CA GLY A 21 5.58 -21.92 30.65
C GLY A 21 5.11 -21.40 29.30
N CYS A 22 5.85 -20.44 28.77
CA CYS A 22 5.90 -20.03 27.37
C CYS A 22 4.54 -19.96 26.67
N GLU A 23 3.86 -18.83 26.83
CA GLU A 23 2.97 -18.35 25.78
C GLU A 23 3.76 -18.47 24.47
N LYS A 24 3.25 -19.26 23.52
CA LYS A 24 3.83 -19.33 22.17
C LYS A 24 3.81 -17.90 21.68
N LYS A 25 4.97 -17.25 21.72
CA LYS A 25 5.22 -15.94 21.13
C LYS A 25 4.57 -15.97 19.76
N GLU A 26 3.50 -15.19 19.58
CA GLU A 26 2.81 -15.13 18.30
C GLU A 26 3.88 -14.94 17.24
N ASP A 27 3.86 -15.84 16.26
CA ASP A 27 4.87 -15.87 15.23
C ASP A 27 4.88 -14.47 14.57
N PRO A 28 5.97 -13.69 14.68
CA PRO A 28 5.99 -12.32 14.16
C PRO A 28 5.89 -12.26 12.63
N PHE A 29 5.85 -13.41 11.96
CA PHE A 29 5.54 -13.51 10.54
C PHE A 29 4.06 -13.23 10.30
N VAL A 30 3.77 -11.95 10.05
CA VAL A 30 2.54 -11.53 9.38
C VAL A 30 2.43 -12.30 8.07
N ASP A 31 1.26 -12.86 7.78
CA ASP A 31 1.02 -13.55 6.51
C ASP A 31 1.46 -12.68 5.34
N ARG A 32 2.38 -13.23 4.54
CA ARG A 32 2.95 -12.50 3.40
C ARG A 32 1.97 -12.54 2.25
N VAL A 33 0.97 -11.67 2.32
CA VAL A 33 0.01 -11.42 1.24
C VAL A 33 0.77 -10.72 0.10
N VAL A 34 1.16 -11.50 -0.91
CA VAL A 34 1.93 -11.01 -2.07
C VAL A 34 1.10 -9.97 -2.82
N ALA A 35 1.64 -8.79 -3.10
CA ALA A 35 0.92 -7.79 -3.89
C ALA A 35 0.47 -8.41 -5.24
N PRO A 36 -0.84 -8.37 -5.57
CA PRO A 36 -1.38 -9.08 -6.74
C PRO A 36 -0.94 -8.46 -8.07
N VAL A 37 -0.56 -7.19 -8.04
CA VAL A 37 -0.12 -6.41 -9.20
C VAL A 37 1.01 -5.46 -8.80
N LEU A 38 1.86 -5.11 -9.76
CA LEU A 38 2.77 -3.98 -9.66
C LEU A 38 2.03 -2.72 -10.09
N VAL A 39 2.02 -1.71 -9.22
CA VAL A 39 1.42 -0.40 -9.47
C VAL A 39 2.54 0.64 -9.61
N LEU A 40 2.67 1.22 -10.80
CA LEU A 40 3.63 2.26 -11.11
C LEU A 40 2.90 3.60 -11.25
N VAL A 41 3.38 4.64 -10.58
CA VAL A 41 2.89 6.00 -10.78
C VAL A 41 3.77 6.69 -11.83
N ASP A 42 3.21 6.93 -13.02
CA ASP A 42 3.92 7.55 -14.13
C ASP A 42 4.27 9.02 -13.79
N GLY A 43 5.46 9.46 -14.20
CA GLY A 43 5.91 10.83 -13.97
C GLY A 43 6.38 11.14 -12.54
N ALA A 44 6.45 10.13 -11.66
CA ALA A 44 7.05 10.28 -10.35
C ALA A 44 8.59 10.28 -10.44
N SER A 45 9.21 11.25 -9.77
CA SER A 45 10.66 11.50 -9.85
C SER A 45 11.54 10.39 -9.25
N ASP A 46 10.95 9.50 -8.46
CA ASP A 46 11.59 8.40 -7.76
C ASP A 46 11.39 7.03 -8.45
N GLY A 47 10.90 7.04 -9.69
CA GLY A 47 10.65 5.83 -10.47
C GLY A 47 9.28 5.19 -10.22
N GLY A 48 8.37 5.81 -9.47
CA GLY A 48 6.93 5.49 -9.46
C GLY A 48 6.51 4.18 -8.77
N GLY A 49 7.39 3.19 -8.73
CA GLY A 49 7.21 1.89 -8.07
C GLY A 49 8.14 1.66 -6.89
N GLN A 50 9.19 2.48 -6.73
CA GLN A 50 10.32 2.18 -5.86
C GLN A 50 10.19 2.75 -4.43
N THR A 51 9.31 3.73 -4.24
CA THR A 51 9.04 4.32 -2.93
C THR A 51 7.65 3.95 -2.44
N ALA A 52 7.38 4.17 -1.15
CA ALA A 52 6.06 3.91 -0.58
C ALA A 52 5.01 4.93 -1.07
N GLU A 53 5.43 6.15 -1.39
CA GLU A 53 4.55 7.25 -1.79
C GLU A 53 5.21 8.11 -2.89
N PRO A 54 5.13 7.68 -4.15
CA PRO A 54 5.70 8.39 -5.29
C PRO A 54 5.12 9.78 -5.47
N VAL A 55 5.98 10.74 -5.81
CA VAL A 55 5.60 12.15 -5.94
C VAL A 55 5.64 12.59 -7.41
N VAL A 56 4.49 13.02 -7.93
CA VAL A 56 4.33 13.64 -9.25
C VAL A 56 4.25 15.15 -9.09
N THR A 57 5.03 15.89 -9.87
CA THR A 57 4.97 17.35 -9.89
C THR A 57 3.96 17.85 -10.92
N SER A 58 3.12 18.81 -10.54
CA SER A 58 2.18 19.47 -11.44
C SER A 58 2.22 20.99 -11.23
N LYS A 59 2.05 21.77 -12.31
CA LYS A 59 2.02 23.22 -12.20
C LYS A 59 0.77 23.67 -11.46
N ILE A 60 0.91 24.63 -10.54
CA ILE A 60 -0.22 25.18 -9.79
C ILE A 60 -1.24 25.90 -10.68
N THR A 61 -0.81 26.35 -11.86
CA THR A 61 -1.62 27.04 -12.87
C THR A 61 -2.28 26.10 -13.88
N ALA A 62 -1.96 24.81 -13.85
CA ALA A 62 -2.47 23.81 -14.80
C ALA A 62 -3.31 22.74 -14.08
N PRO A 63 -4.14 21.98 -14.83
CA PRO A 63 -4.78 20.79 -14.30
C PRO A 63 -3.75 19.78 -13.81
N VAL A 64 -4.10 19.05 -12.76
CA VAL A 64 -3.36 17.90 -12.27
C VAL A 64 -3.67 16.69 -13.15
N ILE A 65 -2.60 16.14 -13.73
CA ILE A 65 -2.64 14.89 -14.49
C ILE A 65 -1.84 13.86 -13.70
N MET A 66 -2.49 12.75 -13.36
CA MET A 66 -1.89 11.62 -12.65
C MET A 66 -2.16 10.36 -13.45
N THR A 67 -1.14 9.57 -13.73
CA THR A 67 -1.30 8.29 -14.44
C THR A 67 -0.71 7.17 -13.60
N VAL A 68 -1.42 6.05 -13.51
CA VAL A 68 -0.90 4.80 -12.97
C VAL A 68 -0.87 3.73 -14.04
N LYS A 69 0.16 2.88 -14.01
CA LYS A 69 0.27 1.68 -14.83
C LYS A 69 0.20 0.46 -13.92
N ILE A 70 -0.67 -0.47 -14.27
CA ILE A 70 -0.91 -1.72 -13.55
C ILE A 70 -0.37 -2.88 -14.38
N LEU A 71 0.50 -3.67 -13.77
CA LEU A 71 1.17 -4.81 -14.39
C LEU A 71 0.96 -6.05 -13.51
N GLU A 72 0.54 -7.15 -14.11
CA GLU A 72 0.73 -8.47 -13.53
C GLU A 72 2.18 -8.89 -13.75
N LEU A 73 2.81 -9.44 -12.71
CA LEU A 73 4.15 -9.99 -12.81
C LEU A 73 4.07 -11.51 -12.94
N ASP A 74 4.33 -12.03 -14.14
CA ASP A 74 4.49 -13.48 -14.32
C ASP A 74 5.88 -13.91 -13.85
N LYS A 75 5.89 -14.75 -12.82
CA LYS A 75 7.10 -15.26 -12.17
C LYS A 75 7.48 -16.65 -12.63
N SER A 76 6.76 -17.24 -13.60
CA SER A 76 7.01 -18.59 -14.14
C SER A 76 8.46 -18.80 -14.57
N GLY A 77 9.11 -17.75 -15.09
CA GLY A 77 10.49 -17.75 -15.55
C GLY A 77 11.55 -17.23 -14.57
N ILE A 78 11.22 -16.95 -13.30
CA ILE A 78 12.13 -16.20 -12.40
C ILE A 78 13.50 -16.86 -12.19
N LEU A 79 13.59 -18.20 -12.29
CA LEU A 79 14.85 -18.94 -12.16
C LEU A 79 15.55 -19.20 -13.51
N ASN A 80 14.90 -18.85 -14.63
CA ASN A 80 15.46 -18.97 -15.96
C ASN A 80 16.05 -17.63 -16.39
N ASN A 81 17.38 -17.55 -16.42
CA ASN A 81 18.11 -16.32 -16.76
C ASN A 81 17.90 -15.82 -18.20
N LYS A 82 17.25 -16.61 -19.08
CA LYS A 82 16.86 -16.18 -20.43
C LYS A 82 15.44 -15.63 -20.50
N VAL A 83 14.57 -16.01 -19.56
CA VAL A 83 13.15 -15.61 -19.55
C VAL A 83 12.92 -14.51 -18.51
N GLY A 84 13.29 -14.75 -17.26
CA GLY A 84 13.10 -13.79 -16.16
C GLY A 84 11.64 -13.63 -15.73
N ILE A 85 11.34 -12.45 -15.17
CA ILE A 85 9.97 -12.05 -14.80
C ILE A 85 9.38 -11.28 -15.98
N ASP A 86 8.19 -11.66 -16.42
CA ASP A 86 7.45 -10.91 -17.43
C ASP A 86 6.47 -9.92 -16.77
N SER A 87 6.22 -8.80 -17.43
CA SER A 87 5.33 -7.72 -16.97
C SER A 87 4.17 -7.54 -17.93
N ILE A 88 3.00 -8.05 -17.55
CA ILE A 88 1.81 -8.11 -18.40
C ILE A 88 0.87 -6.97 -18.03
N PRO A 89 0.51 -6.06 -18.95
CA PRO A 89 -0.45 -5.00 -18.66
C PRO A 89 -1.83 -5.53 -18.30
N VAL A 90 -2.40 -5.05 -17.19
CA VAL A 90 -3.74 -5.44 -16.76
C VAL A 90 -4.76 -4.46 -17.34
N ALA A 91 -5.43 -4.86 -18.41
CA ALA A 91 -6.48 -4.06 -19.04
C ALA A 91 -7.82 -4.16 -18.33
N SER A 92 -8.66 -3.14 -18.48
CA SER A 92 -10.03 -3.12 -17.97
C SER A 92 -10.18 -3.33 -16.45
N LEU A 93 -9.14 -3.03 -15.67
CA LEU A 93 -9.15 -3.10 -14.22
C LEU A 93 -9.85 -1.88 -13.62
N ALA A 94 -10.86 -2.10 -12.78
CA ALA A 94 -11.49 -1.03 -12.03
C ALA A 94 -10.56 -0.53 -10.91
N LEU A 95 -10.38 0.78 -10.84
CA LEU A 95 -9.58 1.46 -9.83
C LEU A 95 -10.43 2.54 -9.17
N LYS A 96 -10.27 2.70 -7.85
CA LYS A 96 -10.79 3.84 -7.12
C LYS A 96 -9.65 4.72 -6.68
N LEU A 97 -9.82 6.03 -6.86
CA LEU A 97 -8.91 7.03 -6.34
C LEU A 97 -9.58 7.81 -5.22
N THR A 98 -8.91 7.84 -4.08
CA THR A 98 -9.34 8.60 -2.90
C THR A 98 -8.23 9.54 -2.45
N ARG A 99 -8.58 10.61 -1.75
CA ARG A 99 -7.61 11.28 -0.87
C ARG A 99 -7.25 10.37 0.29
N ARG A 100 -6.10 10.63 0.92
CA ARG A 100 -5.67 9.86 2.11
C ARG A 100 -6.68 9.90 3.26
N ASP A 101 -7.53 10.92 3.34
CA ASP A 101 -8.62 11.02 4.31
C ASP A 101 -9.86 10.16 3.96
N GLY A 102 -9.83 9.42 2.86
CA GLY A 102 -10.93 8.57 2.38
C GLY A 102 -11.92 9.26 1.46
N THR A 103 -11.76 10.56 1.17
CA THR A 103 -12.66 11.25 0.24
C THR A 103 -12.50 10.70 -1.17
N ALA A 104 -13.58 10.25 -1.79
CA ALA A 104 -13.58 9.78 -3.17
C ALA A 104 -13.27 10.91 -4.15
N ILE A 105 -12.37 10.65 -5.10
CA ILE A 105 -11.98 11.57 -6.16
C ILE A 105 -12.49 11.09 -7.52
N ALA A 106 -12.27 9.80 -7.84
CA ALA A 106 -12.68 9.23 -9.11
C ALA A 106 -12.75 7.70 -9.06
N ASP A 107 -13.65 7.15 -9.88
CA ASP A 107 -13.58 5.77 -10.33
C ASP A 107 -12.98 5.74 -11.74
N LEU A 108 -11.97 4.91 -11.95
CA LEU A 108 -11.16 4.82 -13.16
C LEU A 108 -11.11 3.38 -13.64
N LYS A 109 -10.73 3.19 -14.91
CA LYS A 109 -10.53 1.88 -15.48
C LYS A 109 -9.26 1.88 -16.31
N THR A 110 -8.45 0.82 -16.22
CA THR A 110 -7.24 0.72 -17.04
C THR A 110 -7.56 0.45 -18.51
N ASP A 111 -6.77 1.04 -19.40
CA ASP A 111 -6.80 0.81 -20.83
C ASP A 111 -6.05 -0.47 -21.24
N ASN A 112 -5.94 -0.73 -22.54
CA ASN A 112 -5.25 -1.90 -23.09
C ASN A 112 -3.73 -1.93 -22.80
N THR A 113 -3.16 -0.80 -22.37
CA THR A 113 -1.75 -0.68 -21.95
C THR A 113 -1.58 -0.81 -20.43
N GLY A 114 -2.67 -1.13 -19.72
CA GLY A 114 -2.71 -1.23 -18.27
C GLY A 114 -2.70 0.12 -17.56
N LYS A 115 -2.96 1.23 -18.28
CA LYS A 115 -2.88 2.58 -17.71
C LYS A 115 -4.23 3.14 -17.35
N ALA A 116 -4.30 3.87 -16.25
CA ALA A 116 -5.43 4.71 -15.89
C ALA A 116 -4.95 6.13 -15.62
N THR A 117 -5.63 7.11 -16.22
CA THR A 117 -5.24 8.53 -16.13
C THR A 117 -6.36 9.34 -15.49
N LEU A 118 -6.00 10.10 -14.47
CA LEU A 118 -6.82 11.13 -13.85
C LEU A 118 -6.43 12.50 -14.43
N THR A 119 -7.43 13.28 -14.81
CA THR A 119 -7.28 14.71 -15.10
C THR A 119 -8.27 15.49 -14.25
N LYS A 120 -7.77 16.31 -13.32
CA LYS A 120 -8.59 17.09 -12.38
C LYS A 120 -7.96 18.45 -12.09
N THR A 121 -8.78 19.42 -11.73
CA THR A 121 -8.31 20.70 -11.20
C THR A 121 -7.83 20.54 -9.75
N TRP A 122 -6.98 21.45 -9.27
CA TRP A 122 -6.58 21.50 -7.86
C TRP A 122 -7.78 21.64 -6.92
N ALA A 123 -8.80 22.39 -7.33
CA ALA A 123 -10.04 22.57 -6.55
C ALA A 123 -10.81 21.26 -6.39
N GLU A 124 -10.92 20.45 -7.44
CA GLU A 124 -11.53 19.11 -7.37
C GLU A 124 -10.72 18.14 -6.49
N LEU A 125 -9.42 18.39 -6.32
CA LEU A 125 -8.57 17.65 -5.38
C LEU A 125 -8.60 18.22 -3.94
N GLY A 126 -9.43 19.25 -3.69
CA GLY A 126 -9.61 19.86 -2.38
C GLY A 126 -8.71 21.06 -2.07
N ILE A 127 -7.97 21.59 -3.07
CA ILE A 127 -7.13 22.78 -2.92
C ILE A 127 -7.70 23.92 -3.78
N THR A 128 -8.43 24.84 -3.16
CA THR A 128 -9.09 25.97 -3.83
C THR A 128 -8.13 27.10 -4.22
N ALA A 129 -7.02 27.26 -3.50
CA ALA A 129 -5.98 28.25 -3.76
C ALA A 129 -4.59 27.58 -3.77
N PRO A 130 -4.20 26.90 -4.86
CA PRO A 130 -2.92 26.21 -4.93
C PRO A 130 -1.76 27.21 -4.97
N ALA A 131 -0.83 27.05 -4.04
CA ALA A 131 0.48 27.71 -4.02
C ALA A 131 1.61 26.71 -4.23
N VAL A 132 2.81 27.19 -4.59
CA VAL A 132 4.00 26.33 -4.67
C VAL A 132 4.19 25.56 -3.36
N GLY A 133 4.40 24.25 -3.45
CA GLY A 133 4.50 23.37 -2.29
C GLY A 133 3.15 22.79 -1.82
N SER A 134 2.02 23.24 -2.38
CA SER A 134 0.72 22.57 -2.18
C SER A 134 0.84 21.10 -2.53
N SER A 135 0.25 20.21 -1.74
CA SER A 135 0.31 18.78 -2.04
C SER A 135 -0.98 18.07 -1.67
N VAL A 136 -1.30 17.04 -2.45
CA VAL A 136 -2.44 16.16 -2.19
C VAL A 136 -1.93 14.73 -2.15
N SER A 137 -2.18 14.06 -1.03
CA SER A 137 -1.87 12.64 -0.86
C SER A 137 -3.07 11.80 -1.29
N LEU A 138 -2.81 10.82 -2.14
CA LEU A 138 -3.81 10.03 -2.84
C LEU A 138 -3.59 8.54 -2.61
N THR A 139 -4.69 7.78 -2.61
CA THR A 139 -4.68 6.32 -2.50
C THR A 139 -5.41 5.73 -3.70
N TRP A 140 -4.68 4.95 -4.48
CA TRP A 140 -5.21 4.11 -5.56
C TRP A 140 -5.57 2.76 -4.98
N THR A 141 -6.79 2.29 -5.18
CA THR A 141 -7.23 0.97 -4.72
C THR A 141 -7.88 0.20 -5.86
N GLY A 142 -7.72 -1.11 -5.85
CA GLY A 142 -8.39 -2.01 -6.79
C GLY A 142 -8.39 -3.42 -6.27
N GLU A 143 -8.97 -4.32 -7.05
CA GLU A 143 -8.98 -5.76 -6.77
C GLU A 143 -8.58 -6.49 -8.04
N TYR A 144 -7.63 -7.43 -7.92
CA TYR A 144 -7.19 -8.25 -9.03
C TYR A 144 -7.14 -9.71 -8.59
N LYS A 145 -7.81 -10.59 -9.36
CA LYS A 145 -7.90 -12.04 -9.07
C LYS A 145 -8.36 -12.35 -7.62
N GLY A 146 -9.33 -11.60 -7.12
CA GLY A 146 -9.89 -11.78 -5.76
C GLY A 146 -9.04 -11.18 -4.65
N GLN A 147 -7.98 -10.45 -4.99
CA GLN A 147 -7.07 -9.86 -4.02
C GLN A 147 -7.06 -8.34 -4.15
N ALA A 148 -7.43 -7.66 -3.06
CA ALA A 148 -7.40 -6.21 -2.98
C ALA A 148 -5.95 -5.70 -2.91
N PHE A 149 -5.72 -4.52 -3.50
CA PHE A 149 -4.46 -3.80 -3.37
C PHE A 149 -4.71 -2.31 -3.18
N ALA A 150 -3.71 -1.66 -2.57
CA ALA A 150 -3.67 -0.22 -2.41
C ALA A 150 -2.27 0.32 -2.73
N ARG A 151 -2.20 1.49 -3.34
CA ARG A 151 -0.96 2.21 -3.62
C ARG A 151 -1.12 3.68 -3.27
N LEU A 152 -0.20 4.19 -2.46
CA LEU A 152 -0.14 5.61 -2.12
C LEU A 152 0.59 6.37 -3.22
N SER A 153 0.24 7.64 -3.39
CA SER A 153 0.96 8.58 -4.25
C SER A 153 0.71 10.00 -3.75
N ARG A 154 1.50 10.96 -4.24
CA ARG A 154 1.32 12.37 -3.94
C ARG A 154 1.47 13.18 -5.21
N VAL A 155 0.63 14.20 -5.35
CA VAL A 155 0.89 15.30 -6.29
C VAL A 155 1.42 16.50 -5.53
N GLN A 156 2.44 17.17 -6.07
CA GLN A 156 3.01 18.39 -5.51
C GLN A 156 2.98 19.53 -6.54
N GLY A 157 2.50 20.69 -6.07
CA GLY A 157 2.37 21.92 -6.83
C GLY A 157 3.72 22.61 -7.00
N VAL A 158 4.09 22.89 -8.25
CA VAL A 158 5.27 23.66 -8.65
C VAL A 158 4.86 24.86 -9.51
N ASN A 159 5.79 25.77 -9.80
CA ASN A 159 5.55 26.91 -10.70
C ASN A 159 5.34 26.50 -12.16
#